data_AF-A0A7Z7YSL0-F1
#
_entry.id   AF-A0A7Z7YSL0-F1
#
_cell.length_a   1.000
_cell.length_b   1.000
_cell.length_c   1.000
_cell.angle_alpha   90.00
_cell.angle_beta   90.00
_cell.angle_gamma   90.00
#
_symmetry.space_group_name_H-M   'P 1'
#
loop_
_entity.id
_entity.type
_entity.pdbx_description
1 polymer ?
#
loop_
_entity_poly.entity_id
_entity_poly.type
_entity_poly.pdbx_seq_one_letter_code
_entity_poly.pdbx_strand_id
1 'polypeptide(L)' 'LSVSIGVGYLTQEDRKSQRKVFKDADDMVHVAKSEGRNKVMFNPIVKL' A
#
# COMPACT_ATOMS: atom_id res chain seq x y z
N LEU A 1 -16.16 -1.31 15.56
CA LEU A 1 -15.00 -2.03 14.98
C LEU A 1 -14.46 -1.18 13.83
N SER A 2 -13.15 -0.98 13.73
CA SER A 2 -12.52 -0.19 12.66
C SER A 2 -11.42 -0.97 11.95
N VAL A 3 -11.17 -0.66 10.68
CA VAL A 3 -10.16 -1.33 9.85
C VAL A 3 -9.07 -0.35 9.43
N SER A 4 -7.86 -0.84 9.20
CA SER A 4 -6.76 -0.06 8.61
C SER A 4 -6.39 -0.70 7.29
N ILE A 5 -6.23 0.10 6.24
CA ILE A 5 -6.12 -0.36 4.85
C ILE A 5 -4.84 0.22 4.25
N GLY A 6 -4.03 -0.64 3.63
CA GLY A 6 -2.91 -0.25 2.80
C GLY A 6 -3.23 -0.56 1.34
N VAL A 7 -2.97 0.38 0.44
CA VAL A 7 -3.25 0.25 -0.99
C VAL A 7 -1.95 0.22 -1.76
N GLY A 8 -1.74 -0.85 -2.54
CA GLY A 8 -0.68 -0.95 -3.53
C GLY A 8 -1.23 -0.75 -4.94
N TYR A 9 -0.45 -0.09 -5.80
CA TYR A 9 -0.81 0.15 -7.21
C TYR A 9 -0.02 -0.77 -8.14
N LEU A 10 -0.71 -1.41 -9.08
CA LEU A 10 -0.09 -2.20 -10.15
C LEU A 10 -0.29 -1.47 -11.49
N THR A 11 0.79 -0.98 -12.08
CA THR A 11 0.76 -0.47 -13.45
C THR A 11 1.01 -1.60 -14.46
N GLN A 12 0.65 -1.40 -15.73
CA GLN A 12 0.88 -2.40 -16.77
C GLN A 12 2.37 -2.73 -16.96
N GLU A 13 3.27 -1.79 -16.67
CA GLU A 13 4.72 -2.00 -16.70
C GLU A 13 5.20 -2.87 -15.52
N ASP A 14 4.53 -2.75 -14.38
CA ASP A 14 4.88 -3.44 -13.14
C ASP A 14 4.29 -4.86 -13.04
N ARG A 15 3.62 -5.35 -14.10
CA ARG A 15 2.96 -6.67 -14.14
C ARG A 15 3.91 -7.84 -13.84
N LYS A 16 5.22 -7.67 -14.06
CA LYS A 16 6.26 -8.65 -13.70
C LYS A 16 6.59 -8.69 -12.21
N SER A 17 6.14 -7.71 -11.43
CA SER A 17 6.53 -7.49 -10.03
C SER A 17 5.32 -7.50 -9.08
N GLN A 18 4.41 -8.45 -9.23
CA GLN A 18 3.26 -8.61 -8.31
C GLN A 18 3.71 -8.70 -6.84
N ARG A 19 4.80 -9.41 -6.55
CA ARG A 19 5.37 -9.50 -5.19
C ARG A 19 5.72 -8.11 -4.61
N LYS A 20 6.20 -7.18 -5.44
CA LYS A 20 6.51 -5.82 -5.00
C LYS A 20 5.23 -5.08 -4.61
N VAL A 21 4.17 -5.20 -5.41
CA VAL A 21 2.87 -4.56 -5.10
C VAL A 21 2.28 -5.08 -3.78
N PHE A 22 2.38 -6.39 -3.52
CA PHE A 22 1.93 -6.95 -2.24
C PHE A 22 2.76 -6.43 -1.07
N LYS A 23 4.08 -6.33 -1.23
CA LYS A 23 4.96 -5.77 -0.20
C LYS A 23 4.65 -4.29 0.06
N ASP A 24 4.48 -3.50 -1.00
CA ASP A 24 4.16 -2.08 -0.88
C ASP A 24 2.81 -1.88 -0.16
N ALA A 25 1.80 -2.70 -0.48
CA ALA A 25 0.51 -2.67 0.21
C ALA A 25 0.62 -3.06 1.70
N ASP A 26 1.42 -4.08 2.03
CA ASP A 26 1.65 -4.51 3.41
C ASP A 26 2.39 -3.43 4.22
N ASP A 27 3.41 -2.81 3.63
CA ASP A 27 4.14 -1.70 4.24
C ASP A 27 3.17 -0.53 4.54
N MET A 28 2.23 -0.23 3.64
CA MET A 28 1.20 0.79 3.88
C MET A 28 0.23 0.40 5.00
N VAL A 29 -0.20 -0.87 5.09
CA VAL A 29 -1.02 -1.36 6.22
C VAL A 29 -0.26 -1.21 7.53
N HIS A 30 1.03 -1.52 7.54
CA HIS A 30 1.87 -1.41 8.73
C HIS A 30 1.91 0.05 9.23
N VAL A 31 2.17 1.00 8.34
CA VAL A 31 2.15 2.44 8.68
C VAL A 31 0.77 2.87 9.19
N ALA A 32 -0.31 2.46 8.52
CA ALA A 32 -1.67 2.79 8.94
C ALA A 32 -2.00 2.30 10.36
N LYS A 33 -1.46 1.15 10.77
CA LYS A 33 -1.61 0.62 12.14
C LYS A 33 -0.75 1.37 13.15
N SER A 34 0.43 1.81 12.76
CA SER A 34 1.40 2.51 13.62
C SER A 34 0.99 3.97 13.91
N GLU A 35 0.37 4.66 12.96
CA GLU A 35 -0.02 6.08 13.12
C GLU A 35 -1.40 6.31 13.77
N GLY A 36 -2.02 5.28 14.35
CA GLY A 36 -3.24 5.46 15.15
C GLY A 36 -4.44 4.57 14.81
N ARG A 37 -4.29 3.56 13.95
CA ARG A 37 -5.37 2.65 13.47
C ARG A 37 -6.54 3.43 12.84
N ASN A 38 -7.44 2.74 12.13
CA ASN A 38 -8.55 3.35 11.40
C ASN A 38 -8.12 4.38 10.33
N LYS A 39 -7.06 4.07 9.59
CA LYS A 39 -6.51 4.92 8.51
C LYS A 39 -6.33 4.13 7.23
N VAL A 40 -6.41 4.85 6.12
CA VAL A 40 -6.07 4.35 4.78
C VAL A 40 -4.75 4.98 4.37
N MET A 41 -3.76 4.15 4.02
CA MET A 41 -2.46 4.59 3.54
C MET A 41 -2.21 4.04 2.15
N PHE A 42 -1.58 4.85 1.31
CA PHE A 42 -1.22 4.48 -0.05
C PHE A 42 0.04 5.24 -0.44
N ASN A 43 0.89 4.60 -1.23
CA ASN A 43 2.07 5.25 -1.78
C ASN A 43 1.73 5.71 -3.21
N PRO A 44 1.52 7.01 -3.47
CA PRO A 44 1.34 7.49 -4.83
C PRO A 44 2.65 7.22 -5.57
N ILE A 45 2.62 6.31 -6.53
CA ILE A 45 3.74 6.08 -7.43
C ILE A 45 3.91 7.37 -8.24
N VAL A 46 4.71 8.32 -7.73
CA VAL A 46 5.20 9.47 -8.49
C VAL A 46 6.28 8.92 -9.42
N LYS A 47 5.86 8.26 -10.51
CA LYS A 47 6.71 8.13 -11.70
C LYS A 47 6.66 9.52 -12.36
N LEU A 48 7.62 10.37 -11.99
CA LEU A 48 8.01 11.55 -12.78
C LEU A 48 8.65 11.10 -14.09
#